data_AF-A0A9X6V8K0-F1
#
_entry.id   AF-A0A9X6V8K0-F1
#
_cell.length_a   1.000
_cell.length_b   1.000
_cell.length_c   1.000
_cell.angle_alpha   90.00
_cell.angle_beta   90.00
_cell.angle_gamma   90.00
#
_symmetry.space_group_name_H-M   'P 1'
#
loop_
_entity.id
_entity.type
_entity.pdbx_description
1 polymer ?
#
loop_
_entity_poly.entity_id
_entity_poly.type
_entity_poly.pdbx_seq_one_letter_code
_entity_poly.pdbx_strand_id
1 'polypeptide(L)'
;MEVMIDLNTFADGALAERFHQEFERVMENMADLNTDPKKARKIVLTLSFAGDKKRDVWNCQVQATSKLAPTEAVESKILLDMDQNGNLVG
;
A
#
# COMPACT_ATOMS: atom_id res chain seq x y z
N MET A 1 -23.04 -24.26 -16.23
CA MET A 1 -21.68 -24.48 -15.67
C MET A 1 -21.31 -23.21 -14.96
N GLU A 2 -21.03 -23.30 -13.66
CA GLU A 2 -20.53 -22.17 -12.88
C GLU A 2 -19.05 -22.02 -13.21
N VAL A 3 -18.67 -20.91 -13.84
CA VAL A 3 -17.27 -20.65 -14.17
C VAL A 3 -16.64 -19.98 -12.96
N MET A 4 -15.87 -20.73 -12.20
CA MET A 4 -15.04 -20.18 -11.12
C MET A 4 -13.81 -19.51 -11.72
N ILE A 5 -13.55 -18.27 -11.34
CA ILE A 5 -12.33 -17.56 -11.74
C ILE A 5 -11.18 -18.03 -10.86
N ASP A 6 -10.12 -18.55 -11.48
CA ASP A 6 -8.86 -18.81 -10.80
C ASP A 6 -8.00 -17.55 -10.76
N LEU A 7 -7.73 -17.06 -9.55
CA LEU A 7 -6.98 -15.83 -9.31
C LEU A 7 -5.49 -15.96 -9.68
N ASN A 8 -4.94 -17.17 -9.73
CA ASN A 8 -3.55 -17.41 -10.09
C ASN A 8 -3.31 -17.25 -11.60
N THR A 9 -4.33 -17.52 -12.41
CA THR A 9 -4.27 -17.45 -13.87
C THR A 9 -4.98 -16.21 -14.43
N PHE A 10 -5.74 -15.49 -13.61
CA PHE A 10 -6.43 -14.27 -14.01
C PHE A 10 -5.44 -13.17 -14.47
N ALA A 11 -5.79 -12.50 -15.58
CA ALA A 11 -4.96 -11.46 -16.20
C ALA A 11 -3.52 -11.93 -16.44
N ASP A 12 -3.35 -13.12 -17.02
CA ASP A 12 -2.06 -13.77 -17.28
C ASP A 12 -1.18 -13.90 -16.02
N GLY A 13 -1.79 -14.06 -14.85
CA GLY A 13 -1.12 -14.18 -13.55
C GLY A 13 -0.75 -12.85 -12.89
N ALA A 14 -1.01 -11.71 -13.54
CA ALA A 14 -0.65 -10.40 -13.01
C ALA A 14 -1.31 -10.10 -11.65
N LEU A 15 -2.52 -10.62 -11.38
CA LEU A 15 -3.19 -10.41 -10.11
C LEU A 15 -2.45 -11.07 -8.95
N ALA A 16 -2.06 -12.33 -9.11
CA ALA A 16 -1.32 -13.06 -8.10
C ALA A 16 0.06 -12.43 -7.88
N GLU A 17 0.75 -12.02 -8.95
CA GLU A 17 2.05 -11.35 -8.85
C GLU A 17 1.96 -10.03 -8.06
N ARG A 18 0.98 -9.18 -8.36
CA ARG A 18 0.78 -7.90 -7.65
C ARG A 18 0.41 -8.10 -6.18
N PHE A 19 -0.40 -9.10 -5.87
CA PHE A 19 -0.67 -9.45 -4.48
C PHE A 19 0.59 -9.93 -3.76
N HIS A 20 1.37 -10.81 -4.39
CA HIS A 20 2.58 -11.36 -3.81
C HIS A 20 3.59 -10.27 -3.43
N GLN A 21 3.82 -9.31 -4.33
CA GLN A 21 4.68 -8.15 -4.08
C GLN A 21 4.26 -7.37 -2.82
N GLU A 22 2.97 -7.06 -2.68
CA GLU A 22 2.48 -6.34 -1.49
C GLU A 22 2.47 -7.23 -0.23
N PHE A 23 2.33 -8.54 -0.38
CA PHE A 23 2.43 -9.49 0.72
C PHE A 23 3.85 -9.55 1.30
N GLU A 24 4.87 -9.61 0.44
CA GLU A 24 6.28 -9.54 0.88
C GLU A 24 6.55 -8.26 1.67
N ARG A 25 6.09 -7.10 1.17
CA ARG A 25 6.23 -5.81 1.88
C ARG A 25 5.55 -5.81 3.25
N VAL A 26 4.38 -6.43 3.36
CA VAL A 26 3.70 -6.58 4.66
C VAL A 26 4.51 -7.48 5.59
N MET A 27 5.08 -8.58 5.08
CA MET A 27 5.91 -9.49 5.88
C MET A 27 7.20 -8.83 6.37
N GLU A 28 7.89 -8.09 5.51
CA GLU A 28 9.06 -7.30 5.88
C GLU A 28 8.71 -6.28 6.97
N ASN A 29 7.61 -5.54 6.79
CA ASN A 29 7.17 -4.57 7.78
C ASN A 29 6.66 -5.20 9.08
N MET A 30 6.16 -6.45 9.07
CA MET A 30 5.83 -7.21 10.29
C MET A 30 7.08 -7.66 11.05
N ALA A 31 8.17 -7.95 10.34
CA ALA A 31 9.44 -8.38 10.92
C ALA A 31 10.29 -7.20 11.44
N ASP A 32 9.99 -5.97 11.02
CA ASP A 32 10.67 -4.76 11.48
C ASP A 32 10.34 -4.45 12.96
N LEU A 33 11.35 -4.62 13.82
CA LEU A 33 11.29 -4.35 15.26
C LEU A 33 11.05 -2.87 15.59
N ASN A 34 11.24 -1.95 14.63
CA ASN A 34 10.99 -0.53 14.80
C ASN A 34 9.54 -0.14 14.49
N THR A 35 8.63 -1.10 14.31
CA THR A 35 7.22 -0.86 14.04
C THR A 35 6.36 -1.55 15.09
N ASP A 36 5.20 -0.97 15.41
CA ASP A 36 4.29 -1.58 16.37
C ASP A 36 3.72 -2.93 15.83
N PRO A 37 4.00 -4.07 16.50
CA PRO A 37 3.56 -5.38 16.04
C PRO A 37 2.04 -5.58 16.13
N LYS A 38 1.33 -4.74 16.90
CA LYS A 38 -0.14 -4.81 17.04
C LYS A 38 -0.88 -3.95 16.03
N LYS A 39 -0.21 -3.02 15.34
CA LYS A 39 -0.86 -2.20 14.30
C LYS A 39 -1.18 -3.04 13.08
N ALA A 40 -2.44 -3.00 12.66
CA ALA A 40 -2.90 -3.74 11.48
C ALA A 40 -2.27 -3.18 10.19
N ARG A 41 -1.65 -4.08 9.41
CA ARG A 41 -1.28 -3.83 8.01
C ARG A 41 -2.40 -4.31 7.10
N LYS A 42 -2.57 -3.67 5.96
CA LYS A 42 -3.65 -3.99 5.00
C LYS A 42 -3.07 -4.08 3.60
N ILE A 43 -3.58 -5.02 2.80
CA ILE A 43 -3.37 -5.07 1.35
C ILE A 43 -4.74 -4.83 0.71
N VAL A 44 -4.77 -3.97 -0.30
CA VAL A 44 -5.97 -3.65 -1.10
C VAL A 44 -5.67 -3.97 -2.55
N LEU A 45 -6.37 -4.97 -3.08
CA LEU A 45 -6.43 -5.26 -4.50
C LEU A 45 -7.61 -4.51 -5.11
N THR A 46 -7.36 -3.78 -6.18
CA THR A 46 -8.36 -3.05 -6.94
C THR A 46 -8.33 -3.52 -8.40
N LEU A 47 -9.47 -4.01 -8.87
CA LEU A 47 -9.68 -4.36 -10.28
C LEU A 47 -10.64 -3.34 -10.87
N SER A 48 -10.22 -2.66 -11.95
CA SER A 48 -11.02 -1.68 -12.65
C SER A 48 -11.31 -2.17 -14.07
N PHE A 49 -12.58 -2.21 -14.43
CA PHE A 49 -13.04 -2.70 -15.73
C PHE A 49 -13.62 -1.56 -16.55
N ALA A 50 -13.19 -1.43 -17.81
CA ALA A 50 -13.73 -0.49 -18.77
C ALA A 50 -14.05 -1.23 -20.07
N GLY A 51 -15.32 -1.24 -20.45
CA GLY A 51 -15.77 -1.84 -21.70
C GLY A 51 -15.88 -0.81 -22.83
N ASP A 52 -15.83 -1.30 -24.06
CA ASP A 52 -16.16 -0.50 -25.24
C ASP A 52 -17.69 -0.39 -25.45
N LYS A 53 -18.13 0.38 -26.45
CA LYS A 53 -19.57 0.58 -26.75
C LYS A 53 -20.24 -0.70 -27.26
N LYS A 54 -19.52 -1.54 -28.00
CA LYS A 54 -20.04 -2.80 -28.54
C LYS A 54 -20.13 -3.89 -27.48
N ARG A 55 -19.45 -3.71 -26.35
CA ARG A 55 -19.34 -4.63 -25.21
C ARG A 55 -18.67 -5.95 -25.59
N ASP A 56 -17.84 -5.94 -26.63
CA ASP A 56 -17.09 -7.11 -27.11
C ASP A 56 -15.64 -7.12 -26.59
N VAL A 57 -15.13 -5.96 -26.14
CA VAL A 57 -13.80 -5.82 -25.55
C VAL A 57 -13.87 -5.10 -24.22
N TRP A 58 -13.34 -5.73 -23.17
CA TRP A 58 -13.18 -5.13 -21.84
C TRP A 58 -11.71 -5.03 -21.48
N ASN A 59 -11.29 -3.85 -21.06
CA ASN A 59 -10.01 -3.62 -20.42
C ASN A 59 -10.13 -3.91 -18.92
N CYS A 60 -9.19 -4.66 -18.36
CA CYS A 60 -9.05 -4.86 -16.92
C CYS A 60 -7.72 -4.29 -16.45
N GLN A 61 -7.77 -3.41 -15.47
CA GLN A 61 -6.59 -2.91 -14.78
C GLN A 61 -6.54 -3.54 -13.38
N VAL A 62 -5.40 -4.10 -13.01
CA VAL A 62 -5.14 -4.68 -11.69
C VAL A 62 -4.14 -3.82 -10.93
N GLN A 63 -4.50 -3.40 -9.73
CA GLN A 63 -3.64 -2.63 -8.83
C GLN A 63 -3.63 -3.26 -7.45
N ALA A 64 -2.46 -3.33 -6.82
CA ALA A 64 -2.30 -3.71 -5.42
C ALA A 64 -1.65 -2.55 -4.66
N THR A 65 -2.12 -2.28 -3.45
CA THR A 65 -1.52 -1.30 -2.54
C THR A 65 -1.52 -1.83 -1.11
N SER A 66 -0.49 -1.52 -0.34
CA SER A 66 -0.43 -1.84 1.09
C SER A 66 -0.45 -0.59 1.96
N LYS A 67 -1.12 -0.71 3.11
CA LYS A 67 -0.99 0.20 4.24
C LYS A 67 -0.17 -0.49 5.31
N LEU A 68 1.06 -0.02 5.50
CA LEU A 68 2.01 -0.57 6.44
C LEU A 68 1.91 0.10 7.81
N ALA A 69 2.41 -0.56 8.85
CA ALA A 69 2.59 0.10 10.14
C ALA A 69 3.72 1.14 9.99
N PRO A 70 3.51 2.38 10.47
CA PRO A 70 4.57 3.37 10.47
C PRO A 70 5.66 2.92 11.45
N THR A 71 6.90 3.29 11.13
CA THR A 71 8.00 3.25 12.10
C THR A 71 7.60 4.01 13.36
N GLU A 72 8.02 3.53 14.51
CA GLU A 72 7.81 4.18 15.79
C GLU A 72 8.32 5.63 15.72
N ALA A 73 7.50 6.54 16.23
CA ALA A 73 7.83 7.95 16.21
C ALA A 73 8.95 8.22 17.22
N VAL A 74 10.04 8.82 16.74
CA VAL A 74 11.06 9.38 17.62
C VAL A 74 10.64 10.80 17.97
N GLU A 75 10.35 11.03 19.26
CA GLU A 75 10.05 12.38 19.73
C GLU A 75 11.36 13.17 19.86
N SER A 76 11.38 14.37 19.29
CA SER A 76 12.44 15.35 19.52
C SER A 76 11.81 16.69 19.89
N LYS A 77 12.43 17.39 20.84
CA LYS A 77 12.03 18.74 21.23
C LYS A 77 13.02 19.72 20.62
N ILE A 78 12.52 20.62 19.78
CA ILE A 78 13.30 21.73 19.23
C ILE A 78 13.11 22.92 20.16
N LEU A 79 14.21 23.43 20.73
CA LEU A 79 14.22 24.67 21.50
C LEU A 79 14.26 25.82 20.51
N LEU A 80 13.21 26.62 20.50
CA LEU A 80 13.17 27.86 19.75
C LEU A 80 13.50 29.01 20.69
N ASP A 81 14.44 29.85 20.31
CA ASP A 81 14.77 31.09 20.98
C ASP A 81 14.42 32.27 20.05
N MET A 82 14.33 33.48 20.61
CA MET A 82 14.18 34.69 19.81
C MET A 82 15.48 35.48 19.87
N ASP A 83 16.00 35.84 18.70
CA ASP A 83 17.12 36.77 18.65
C ASP A 83 16.69 38.18 19.13
N GLN A 84 17.67 39.06 19.32
CA GLN A 84 17.43 40.43 19.80
C GLN A 84 16.62 41.30 18.82
N ASN A 85 16.39 40.82 17.59
CA ASN A 85 15.61 41.49 16.56
C ASN A 85 14.19 40.91 16.45
N GLY A 86 13.82 39.95 17.30
CA GLY A 86 12.52 39.30 17.30
C GLY A 86 12.38 38.19 16.24
N ASN A 87 13.47 37.73 15.65
CA ASN A 87 13.44 36.59 14.74
C ASN A 87 13.52 35.28 15.53
N LEU A 88 12.74 34.29 15.09
CA LEU A 88 12.86 32.93 15.60
C LEU A 88 14.20 32.33 15.15
N VAL A 89 14.97 31.83 16.11
CA VAL A 89 16.16 31.02 15.90
C VAL A 89 15.94 29.66 16.56
N GLY A 90 16.36 28.58 15.91
CA GLY A 90 16.13 27.20 16.35
C GLY A 90 17.28 26.29 15.98
#